data_AF-A0A7Y2DDU4-F1
#
_entry.id   AF-A0A7Y2DDU4-F1
#
_cell.length_a   1.000
_cell.length_b   1.000
_cell.length_c   1.000
_cell.angle_alpha   90.00
_cell.angle_beta   90.00
_cell.angle_gamma   90.00
#
_symmetry.space_group_name_H-M   'P 1'
#
loop_
_entity.id
_entity.type
_entity.pdbx_description
1 polymer ?
#
loop_
_entity_poly.entity_id
_entity_poly.type
_entity_poly.pdbx_seq_one_letter_code
_entity_poly.pdbx_strand_id
1 'polypeptide(L)'
;MLLFGEPQLARANDKDLNALSTEFLTLIKNGESTNDVRAELYNTTLEELEEGLPKDSEKLAFWINIYNAYIQVKLSENPDLYNDRGDFFKKDQIPIAGRLISFAKIEHGIIRKSQWELG
;
A
#
# COMPACT_ATOMS: atom_id res chain seq x y z
N MET A 1 5.54 46.20 -2.21
CA MET A 1 6.25 45.29 -3.13
C MET A 1 6.29 43.93 -2.46
N LEU A 2 5.34 43.05 -2.82
CA LEU A 2 5.19 41.73 -2.24
C LEU A 2 6.23 40.80 -2.88
N LEU A 3 7.20 40.30 -2.10
CA LEU A 3 8.06 39.21 -2.52
C LEU A 3 7.31 37.91 -2.26
N PHE A 4 6.62 37.42 -3.28
CA PHE A 4 6.11 36.06 -3.29
C PHE A 4 7.34 35.13 -3.30
N GLY A 5 7.51 34.36 -2.23
CA GLY A 5 8.45 33.25 -2.23
C GLY A 5 7.99 32.23 -3.25
N GLU A 6 8.89 31.84 -4.14
CA GLU A 6 8.71 30.73 -5.07
C GLU A 6 8.19 29.49 -4.31
N PRO A 7 7.21 28.73 -4.84
CA PRO A 7 6.91 27.43 -4.28
C PRO A 7 8.16 26.57 -4.44
N GLN A 8 8.79 26.25 -3.31
CA GLN A 8 9.79 25.19 -3.24
C GLN A 8 9.06 23.91 -3.65
N LEU A 9 9.16 23.53 -4.93
CA LEU A 9 8.79 22.21 -5.41
C LEU A 9 9.50 21.22 -4.49
N ALA A 10 8.73 20.56 -3.63
CA ALA A 10 9.22 19.49 -2.78
C ALA A 10 9.83 18.49 -3.74
N ARG A 11 11.16 18.34 -3.69
CA ARG A 11 11.83 17.27 -4.42
C ARG A 11 11.17 15.99 -3.94
N ALA A 12 10.63 15.20 -4.88
CA ALA A 12 10.16 13.85 -4.62
C ALA A 12 11.20 13.18 -3.73
N ASN A 13 10.80 12.90 -2.49
CA ASN A 13 11.59 12.05 -1.63
C ASN A 13 11.61 10.72 -2.40
N ASP A 14 12.79 10.24 -2.80
CA ASP A 14 12.94 9.02 -3.60
C ASP A 14 12.61 7.82 -2.68
N LYS A 15 11.32 7.71 -2.36
CA LYS A 15 10.78 6.72 -1.44
C LYS A 15 10.70 5.43 -2.23
N ASP A 16 11.60 4.51 -1.92
CA ASP A 16 11.55 3.16 -2.47
C ASP A 16 10.35 2.41 -1.84
N LEU A 17 9.22 2.49 -2.54
CA LEU A 17 7.96 1.86 -2.12
C LEU A 17 8.08 0.34 -2.09
N ASN A 18 8.88 -0.26 -2.97
CA ASN A 18 9.13 -1.70 -2.95
C ASN A 18 9.90 -2.10 -1.68
N ALA A 19 10.93 -1.35 -1.30
CA ALA A 19 11.65 -1.54 -0.05
C ALA A 19 10.72 -1.38 1.16
N LEU A 20 9.91 -0.30 1.21
CA LEU A 20 8.93 -0.08 2.28
C LEU A 20 7.93 -1.24 2.41
N SER A 21 7.43 -1.78 1.28
CA SER A 21 6.52 -2.92 1.30
C SER A 21 7.19 -4.22 1.79
N THR A 22 8.49 -4.37 1.53
CA THR A 22 9.30 -5.52 1.99
C THR A 22 9.62 -5.41 3.46
N GLU A 23 9.95 -4.20 3.94
CA GLU A 23 10.11 -3.89 5.35
C GLU A 23 8.83 -4.21 6.12
N PHE A 24 7.66 -3.83 5.59
CA PHE A 24 6.38 -4.12 6.23
C PHE A 24 6.22 -5.62 6.53
N LEU A 25 6.46 -6.48 5.53
CA LEU A 25 6.40 -7.94 5.71
C LEU A 25 7.48 -8.45 6.67
N THR A 26 8.67 -7.85 6.66
CA THR A 26 9.77 -8.22 7.56
C THR A 26 9.41 -7.95 9.01
N LEU A 27 8.88 -6.76 9.31
CA LEU A 27 8.40 -6.38 10.64
C LEU A 27 7.30 -7.33 11.13
N ILE A 28 6.33 -7.67 10.27
CA ILE A 28 5.28 -8.64 10.59
C ILE A 28 5.88 -10.00 10.96
N LYS A 29 6.81 -10.52 10.15
CA LYS A 29 7.45 -11.83 10.37
C LYS A 29 8.27 -11.86 11.66
N ASN A 30 8.83 -10.73 12.06
CA ASN A 30 9.59 -10.60 13.30
C ASN A 30 8.70 -10.32 14.53
N GLY A 31 7.39 -10.09 14.35
CA GLY A 31 6.49 -9.67 15.43
C GLY A 31 6.76 -8.24 15.92
N GLU A 32 7.37 -7.41 15.08
CA GLU A 32 7.70 -6.02 15.37
C GLU A 32 6.53 -5.07 15.03
N SER A 33 6.57 -3.86 15.58
CA SER A 33 5.57 -2.83 15.32
C SER A 33 5.59 -2.40 13.86
N THR A 34 4.42 -2.21 13.26
CA THR A 34 4.27 -1.80 11.85
C THR A 34 3.70 -0.38 11.71
N ASN A 35 3.54 0.34 12.81
CA ASN A 35 2.86 1.63 12.85
C ASN A 35 3.51 2.67 11.94
N ASP A 36 4.85 2.74 11.93
CA ASP A 36 5.58 3.74 11.14
C ASP A 36 5.42 3.48 9.65
N VAL A 37 5.60 2.23 9.21
CA VAL A 37 5.36 1.83 7.82
C VAL A 37 3.91 2.07 7.40
N ARG A 38 2.93 1.78 8.27
CA ARG A 38 1.51 2.05 7.99
C ARG A 38 1.21 3.55 7.89
N ALA A 39 1.82 4.36 8.76
CA ALA A 39 1.68 5.81 8.71
C ALA A 39 2.30 6.37 7.44
N GLU A 40 3.47 5.86 7.05
CA GLU A 40 4.16 6.24 5.83
C GLU A 40 3.33 5.89 4.59
N LEU A 41 2.80 4.66 4.50
CA LEU A 41 1.92 4.23 3.41
C LEU A 41 0.64 5.06 3.32
N TYR A 42 0.08 5.47 4.46
CA TYR A 42 -1.10 6.33 4.50
C TYR A 42 -0.77 7.76 4.06
N ASN A 43 0.40 8.28 4.43
CA ASN A 43 0.83 9.66 4.13
C ASN A 43 1.41 9.83 2.72
N THR A 44 1.79 8.75 2.04
CA THR A 44 2.15 8.78 0.62
C THR A 44 1.03 9.40 -0.22
N THR A 45 1.32 10.04 -1.34
CA THR A 45 0.30 10.57 -2.26
C THR A 45 0.03 9.59 -3.41
N LEU A 46 -1.05 9.82 -4.18
CA LEU A 46 -1.26 9.03 -5.40
C LEU A 46 -0.16 9.28 -6.44
N GLU A 47 0.33 10.52 -6.53
CA GLU A 47 1.44 10.91 -7.42
C GLU A 47 2.73 10.16 -7.03
N GLU A 48 3.10 10.15 -5.75
CA GLU A 48 4.26 9.39 -5.27
C GLU A 48 4.12 7.87 -5.50
N LEU A 49 2.90 7.31 -5.37
CA LEU A 49 2.64 5.91 -5.72
C LEU A 49 2.83 5.62 -7.21
N GLU A 50 2.40 6.53 -8.09
CA GLU A 50 2.49 6.38 -9.54
C GLU A 50 3.93 6.57 -10.04
N GLU A 51 4.62 7.59 -9.55
CA GLU A 51 6.01 7.90 -9.90
C GLU A 51 7.00 6.90 -9.28
N GLY A 52 6.74 6.42 -8.06
CA GLY A 52 7.60 5.49 -7.33
C GLY A 52 7.43 4.01 -7.72
N LEU A 53 6.44 3.67 -8.58
CA LEU A 53 6.22 2.32 -9.10
C LEU A 53 6.07 2.32 -10.63
N PRO A 54 7.10 2.78 -11.38
CA PRO A 54 7.00 3.02 -12.81
C PRO A 54 6.90 1.74 -13.65
N LYS A 55 7.42 0.60 -13.17
CA LYS A 55 7.33 -0.68 -13.88
C LYS A 55 6.19 -1.55 -13.37
N ASP A 56 5.54 -2.30 -14.28
CA ASP A 56 4.48 -3.24 -13.91
C ASP A 56 4.94 -4.29 -12.89
N SER A 57 6.19 -4.75 -12.98
CA SER A 57 6.79 -5.68 -12.01
C SER A 57 6.94 -5.06 -10.62
N GLU A 58 7.34 -3.79 -10.53
CA GLU A 58 7.50 -3.05 -9.28
C GLU A 58 6.12 -2.82 -8.63
N LYS A 59 5.16 -2.35 -9.43
CA LYS A 59 3.76 -2.21 -9.03
C LYS A 59 3.18 -3.53 -8.53
N LEU A 60 3.35 -4.63 -9.28
CA LEU A 60 2.84 -5.93 -8.89
C LEU A 60 3.45 -6.41 -7.56
N ALA A 61 4.78 -6.34 -7.43
CA ALA A 61 5.48 -6.73 -6.21
C ALA A 61 5.01 -5.92 -4.99
N PHE A 62 4.90 -4.60 -5.14
CA PHE A 62 4.39 -3.71 -4.11
C PHE A 62 2.98 -4.12 -3.66
N TRP A 63 2.04 -4.25 -4.60
CA TRP A 63 0.64 -4.54 -4.26
C TRP A 63 0.43 -5.94 -3.69
N ILE A 64 1.21 -6.94 -4.11
CA ILE A 64 1.23 -8.27 -3.48
C ILE A 64 1.70 -8.16 -2.03
N ASN A 65 2.77 -7.42 -1.78
CA ASN A 65 3.29 -7.23 -0.43
C ASN A 65 2.28 -6.51 0.46
N ILE A 66 1.67 -5.40 -0.01
CA ILE A 66 0.61 -4.67 0.70
C ILE A 66 -0.58 -5.57 1.01
N TYR A 67 -1.05 -6.33 0.02
CA TYR A 67 -2.16 -7.26 0.19
C TYR A 67 -1.87 -8.30 1.30
N ASN A 68 -0.72 -8.97 1.21
CA ASN A 68 -0.33 -10.00 2.18
C ASN A 68 -0.03 -9.43 3.57
N ALA A 69 0.57 -8.24 3.66
CA ALA A 69 0.90 -7.59 4.91
C ALA A 69 -0.37 -7.19 5.67
N TYR A 70 -1.32 -6.53 5.01
CA TYR A 70 -2.54 -6.11 5.68
C TYR A 70 -3.45 -7.27 6.05
N ILE A 71 -3.47 -8.39 5.32
CA ILE A 71 -4.17 -9.60 5.79
C ILE A 71 -3.58 -10.04 7.13
N GLN A 72 -2.26 -10.16 7.21
CA GLN A 72 -1.59 -10.60 8.43
C GLN A 72 -1.82 -9.63 9.58
N VAL A 73 -1.70 -8.32 9.36
CA VAL A 73 -1.96 -7.31 10.39
C VAL A 73 -3.40 -7.42 10.89
N LYS A 74 -4.39 -7.38 9.98
CA LYS A 74 -5.81 -7.37 10.36
C LYS A 74 -6.21 -8.64 11.11
N LEU A 75 -5.76 -9.80 10.66
CA LEU A 75 -6.10 -11.07 11.30
C LEU A 75 -5.29 -11.33 12.57
N SER A 76 -4.11 -10.72 12.72
CA SER A 76 -3.37 -10.74 14.00
C SER A 76 -4.02 -9.82 15.04
N GLU A 77 -4.50 -8.65 14.62
CA GLU A 77 -5.22 -7.70 15.48
C GLU A 77 -6.61 -8.22 15.86
N ASN A 78 -7.33 -8.85 14.94
CA ASN A 78 -8.66 -9.41 15.17
C ASN A 78 -8.95 -10.62 14.25
N PRO A 79 -8.72 -11.86 14.72
CA PRO A 79 -8.97 -13.08 13.96
C PRO A 79 -10.44 -13.26 13.54
N ASP A 80 -11.40 -12.75 14.33
CA ASP A 80 -12.83 -12.91 14.09
C ASP A 80 -13.31 -12.18 12.83
N LEU A 81 -12.52 -11.24 12.31
CA LEU A 81 -12.78 -10.61 11.02
C LEU A 81 -12.91 -11.64 9.88
N TYR A 82 -12.28 -12.80 10.00
CA TYR A 82 -12.35 -13.85 8.98
C TYR A 82 -13.62 -14.71 9.05
N ASN A 83 -14.45 -14.56 10.10
CA ASN A 83 -15.72 -15.28 10.23
C ASN A 83 -16.69 -14.91 9.09
N ASP A 84 -16.67 -13.65 8.64
CA ASP A 84 -17.25 -13.23 7.37
C ASP A 84 -16.15 -12.89 6.36
N ARG A 85 -15.63 -13.94 5.72
CA ARG A 85 -14.63 -13.81 4.66
C ARG A 85 -15.08 -12.84 3.56
N GLY A 86 -16.36 -12.83 3.21
CA GLY A 86 -16.89 -12.00 2.14
C GLY A 86 -16.76 -10.52 2.47
N ASP A 87 -17.19 -10.12 3.68
CA ASP A 87 -17.05 -8.76 4.18
C ASP A 87 -15.57 -8.39 4.32
N PHE A 88 -14.75 -9.28 4.89
CA PHE A 88 -13.32 -9.05 5.07
C PHE A 88 -12.62 -8.63 3.77
N PHE A 89 -12.87 -9.31 2.65
CA PHE A 89 -12.22 -8.94 1.38
C PHE A 89 -12.84 -7.72 0.70
N LYS A 90 -14.14 -7.42 0.92
CA LYS A 90 -14.87 -6.35 0.23
C LYS A 90 -14.83 -5.00 0.93
N LYS A 91 -14.66 -4.98 2.24
CA LYS A 91 -14.64 -3.75 3.04
C LYS A 91 -13.42 -2.90 2.73
N ASP A 92 -13.62 -1.59 2.62
CA ASP A 92 -12.51 -0.62 2.51
C ASP A 92 -11.85 -0.46 3.89
N GLN A 93 -10.67 -1.06 4.06
CA GLN A 93 -10.01 -1.17 5.36
C GLN A 93 -8.47 -1.11 5.33
N ILE A 94 -7.90 -0.93 4.14
CA ILE A 94 -6.46 -0.79 3.91
C ILE A 94 -6.14 0.70 3.75
N PRO A 95 -5.48 1.34 4.74
CA PRO A 95 -5.08 2.73 4.64
C PRO A 95 -3.86 2.87 3.73
N ILE A 96 -4.05 3.52 2.58
CA ILE A 96 -2.97 3.84 1.66
C ILE A 96 -3.30 5.12 0.90
N ALA A 97 -2.30 5.99 0.75
CA ALA A 97 -2.39 7.28 0.09
C ALA A 97 -3.61 8.14 0.44
N GLY A 98 -3.81 8.36 1.74
CA GLY A 98 -4.90 9.17 2.31
C GLY A 98 -6.28 8.52 2.20
N ARG A 99 -6.39 7.28 1.70
CA ARG A 99 -7.67 6.62 1.41
C ARG A 99 -7.73 5.24 2.07
N LEU A 100 -8.96 4.74 2.19
CA LEU A 100 -9.20 3.33 2.48
C LEU A 100 -9.55 2.60 1.18
N ILE A 101 -8.94 1.44 0.96
CA ILE A 101 -9.28 0.53 -0.13
C ILE A 101 -9.53 -0.89 0.41
N SER A 102 -10.21 -1.71 -0.38
CA SER A 102 -10.46 -3.10 -0.07
C SER A 102 -9.42 -4.04 -0.67
N PHE A 103 -9.25 -5.21 -0.07
CA PHE A 103 -8.45 -6.29 -0.64
C PHE A 103 -8.93 -6.69 -2.04
N ALA A 104 -10.26 -6.77 -2.23
CA ALA A 104 -10.87 -7.08 -3.52
C ALA A 104 -10.52 -6.05 -4.60
N LYS A 105 -10.35 -4.77 -4.25
CA LYS A 105 -9.92 -3.72 -5.19
C LYS A 105 -8.46 -3.92 -5.62
N ILE A 106 -7.58 -4.31 -4.72
CA ILE A 106 -6.18 -4.65 -5.05
C ILE A 106 -6.13 -5.89 -5.94
N GLU A 107 -6.84 -6.95 -5.54
CA GLU A 107 -6.83 -8.24 -6.25
C GLU A 107 -7.34 -8.11 -7.68
N HIS A 108 -8.53 -7.54 -7.88
CA HIS A 108 -9.12 -7.40 -9.22
C HIS A 108 -8.53 -6.25 -10.02
N GLY A 109 -8.09 -5.18 -9.35
CA GLY A 109 -7.56 -3.99 -10.02
C GLY A 109 -6.16 -4.19 -10.57
N ILE A 110 -5.36 -5.03 -9.91
CA ILE A 110 -3.91 -5.07 -10.11
C ILE A 110 -3.42 -6.50 -10.26
N ILE A 111 -3.56 -7.34 -9.23
CA ILE A 111 -2.94 -8.68 -9.18
C ILE A 111 -3.49 -9.61 -10.26
N ARG A 112 -4.81 -9.66 -10.46
CA ARG A 112 -5.41 -10.53 -11.48
C ARG A 112 -5.21 -9.99 -12.88
N LYS A 113 -5.19 -8.66 -13.06
CA LYS A 113 -4.93 -8.06 -14.38
C LYS A 113 -3.51 -8.35 -14.86
N SER A 114 -2.52 -8.32 -13.98
CA SER A 114 -1.14 -8.64 -14.35
C SER A 114 -0.91 -10.10 -14.71
N GLN A 115 -1.83 -11.01 -14.35
CA GLN A 115 -1.75 -12.43 -14.70
C GLN A 115 -2.34 -12.74 -16.09
N TRP A 116 -3.05 -11.80 -16.71
CA TRP A 116 -3.61 -12.00 -18.04
C TRP A 116 -2.58 -11.58 -19.09
N GLU A 117 -1.96 -12.56 -19.76
CA GLU A 117 -0.91 -12.30 -20.76
C GLU A 117 -1.40 -11.54 -22.01
N LEU A 118 -2.72 -11.35 -22.18
CA LEU A 118 -3.32 -10.72 -23.35
C LEU A 118 -3.99 -9.36 -23.09
N GLY A 119 -4.10 -8.92 -21.83
CA GLY A 119 -4.85 -7.71 -21.45
C GLY A 119 -6.36 -7.90 -21.45
#